data_AF-A0A973FSN5-F1
#
_entry.id   AF-A0A973FSN5-F1
#
_cell.length_a   1.000
_cell.length_b   1.000
_cell.length_c   1.000
_cell.angle_alpha   90.00
_cell.angle_beta   90.00
_cell.angle_gamma   90.00
#
_symmetry.space_group_name_H-M   'P 1'
#
loop_
_entity.id
_entity.type
_entity.pdbx_description
1 polymer ?
#
loop_
_entity_poly.entity_id
_entity_poly.type
_entity_poly.pdbx_seq_one_letter_code
_entity_poly.pdbx_strand_id
1 'polypeptide(L)'
;MRSAPSVDPKTVALAVIGVIAIGLLGLLFWPRDNGAAQTVEPTSAFLPPTSVAIAPTATLLPATPTPDSAVYYQEGLAAYNAGDWPKAVAALQQVYTYDAHYQDVSQVLGAALYNWGIAMRDQGDIAGAIERFASTITVDPTHPLATGEQQKAQLYLDALSVRESGNLRDAAIKLEELRDLQGDYLDSAAQLYNIYLAYGGELEAQKQKSDALRIYEKAAALPLEDVSVARAKLKELAPPTPTPTPKRLRFSVANYNDTPSCISIRITGIGTGGWYFTVDGIGGVVGSFDSAGNARACGLGNGQEVTVTIHSADGKGVAGGSGVPSKGSAIMVATWR
;
A
#
# COMPACT_ATOMS: atom_id res chain seq x y z
N MET A 1 -37.79 -5.17 -7.72
CA MET A 1 -37.49 -6.45 -7.05
C MET A 1 -36.08 -6.91 -7.45
N ARG A 2 -35.08 -6.65 -6.59
CA ARG A 2 -33.76 -7.29 -6.61
C ARG A 2 -33.34 -7.47 -5.15
N SER A 3 -32.89 -8.67 -4.85
CA SER A 3 -32.66 -9.28 -3.55
C SER A 3 -31.31 -8.87 -2.93
N ALA A 4 -31.29 -8.69 -1.61
CA ALA A 4 -30.09 -8.55 -0.79
C ALA A 4 -29.61 -9.92 -0.27
N PRO A 5 -28.32 -10.12 0.01
CA PRO A 5 -27.82 -11.35 0.61
C PRO A 5 -27.93 -11.36 2.14
N SER A 6 -28.29 -12.53 2.66
CA SER A 6 -28.52 -12.90 4.06
C SER A 6 -27.21 -13.18 4.83
N VAL A 7 -27.14 -12.73 6.08
CA VAL A 7 -26.10 -13.09 7.06
C VAL A 7 -26.69 -14.09 8.05
N ASP A 8 -26.01 -15.21 8.26
CA ASP A 8 -26.44 -16.33 9.11
C ASP A 8 -25.92 -16.16 10.56
N PRO A 9 -26.78 -16.23 11.60
CA PRO A 9 -26.37 -16.10 13.00
C PRO A 9 -26.49 -17.42 13.75
N LYS A 10 -25.36 -17.94 14.28
CA LYS A 10 -25.23 -18.85 15.45
C LYS A 10 -23.73 -19.12 15.61
N THR A 11 -23.08 -18.76 16.71
CA THR A 11 -23.17 -19.52 17.95
C THR A 11 -22.79 -18.64 19.14
N VAL A 12 -23.71 -18.56 20.09
CA VAL A 12 -23.59 -17.98 21.43
C VAL A 12 -23.04 -19.05 22.37
N ALA A 13 -22.11 -18.71 23.26
CA ALA A 13 -22.13 -19.19 24.65
C ALA A 13 -21.17 -18.38 25.54
N LEU A 14 -21.76 -17.80 26.59
CA LEU A 14 -21.11 -17.15 27.74
C LEU A 14 -20.30 -18.16 28.57
N ALA A 15 -19.26 -17.67 29.25
CA ALA A 15 -19.01 -17.99 30.66
C ALA A 15 -18.20 -16.87 31.33
N VAL A 16 -18.78 -16.29 32.37
CA VAL A 16 -18.16 -15.38 33.35
C VAL A 16 -17.74 -16.22 34.56
N ILE A 17 -16.80 -15.66 35.34
CA ILE A 17 -16.46 -15.91 36.76
C ILE A 17 -15.14 -16.64 37.00
N GLY A 18 -14.26 -16.00 37.79
CA GLY A 18 -13.49 -16.73 38.81
C GLY A 18 -12.03 -16.32 38.97
N VAL A 19 -11.77 -15.25 39.71
CA VAL A 19 -10.50 -15.00 40.41
C VAL A 19 -10.25 -16.13 41.43
N ILE A 20 -9.00 -16.61 41.56
CA ILE A 20 -8.30 -16.87 42.84
C ILE A 20 -6.82 -17.22 42.55
N ALA A 21 -5.97 -16.68 43.41
CA ALA A 21 -4.51 -16.70 43.39
C ALA A 21 -3.91 -17.86 44.23
N ILE A 22 -2.57 -17.93 44.18
CA ILE A 22 -1.60 -18.40 45.21
C ILE A 22 -0.88 -19.74 44.94
N GLY A 23 0.46 -19.69 45.03
CA GLY A 23 1.31 -20.79 45.51
C GLY A 23 2.52 -21.11 44.60
N LEU A 24 3.62 -20.36 44.64
CA LEU A 24 4.85 -20.59 45.44
C LEU A 24 5.52 -21.98 45.34
N LEU A 25 6.72 -21.99 44.74
CA LEU A 25 7.89 -22.84 45.05
C LEU A 25 9.09 -21.87 44.97
N GLY A 26 10.09 -21.81 45.84
CA GLY A 26 10.50 -22.68 46.94
C GLY A 26 11.98 -22.39 47.21
N LEU A 27 12.24 -21.73 48.34
CA LEU A 27 13.36 -21.89 49.29
C LEU A 27 14.82 -21.84 48.78
N LEU A 28 15.66 -21.07 49.49
CA LEU A 28 16.83 -21.63 50.21
C LEU A 28 17.52 -20.59 51.13
N PHE A 29 17.93 -21.08 52.30
CA PHE A 29 18.91 -20.58 53.28
C PHE A 29 18.51 -19.62 54.42
N TRP A 30 18.62 -20.19 55.62
CA TRP A 30 18.62 -19.66 57.00
C TRP A 30 20.10 -19.43 57.44
N PRO A 31 20.42 -18.52 58.38
CA PRO A 31 20.55 -18.93 59.78
C PRO A 31 19.88 -18.02 60.83
N ARG A 32 19.73 -18.63 62.01
CA ARG A 32 19.13 -18.20 63.29
C ARG A 32 20.09 -17.28 64.04
N ASP A 33 19.57 -16.28 64.75
CA ASP A 33 20.16 -15.84 66.01
C ASP A 33 19.07 -15.59 67.06
N ASN A 34 19.31 -16.17 68.24
CA ASN A 34 18.49 -16.07 69.45
C ASN A 34 19.00 -14.90 70.28
N GLY A 35 18.11 -14.01 70.73
CA GLY A 35 18.51 -12.92 71.64
C GLY A 35 17.33 -12.29 72.36
N ALA A 36 17.10 -12.76 73.59
CA ALA A 36 16.51 -12.10 74.77
C ALA A 36 15.33 -11.12 74.60
N ALA A 37 14.21 -11.51 75.22
CA ALA A 37 13.07 -10.67 75.55
C ALA A 37 13.46 -9.49 76.47
N GLN A 38 12.92 -8.30 76.18
CA GLN A 38 12.70 -7.24 77.16
C GLN A 38 11.22 -6.87 77.16
N THR A 39 10.63 -7.01 78.34
CA THR A 39 9.28 -6.60 78.74
C THR A 39 9.20 -5.08 78.84
N VAL A 40 8.25 -4.45 78.13
CA VAL A 40 7.81 -3.07 78.40
C VAL A 40 6.29 -3.08 78.49
N GLU A 41 5.79 -2.56 79.61
CA GLU A 41 4.37 -2.50 80.01
C GLU A 41 3.53 -1.61 79.08
N PRO A 42 2.22 -1.89 78.89
CA PRO A 42 1.33 -0.99 78.16
C PRO A 42 0.72 0.07 79.10
N THR A 43 1.06 1.34 78.92
CA THR A 43 0.36 2.45 79.58
C THR A 43 -0.93 2.76 78.78
N SER A 44 -2.08 2.41 79.36
CA SER A 44 -3.41 2.71 78.82
C SER A 44 -3.79 4.16 79.15
N ALA A 45 -3.95 5.00 78.12
CA ALA A 45 -4.51 6.34 78.26
C ALA A 45 -5.96 6.36 77.75
N PHE A 46 -6.90 6.59 78.67
CA PHE A 46 -8.33 6.71 78.42
C PHE A 46 -8.64 8.13 77.89
N LEU A 47 -9.18 8.27 76.69
CA LEU A 47 -9.72 9.53 76.15
C LEU A 47 -11.25 9.53 76.21
N PRO A 48 -11.92 10.63 76.62
CA PRO A 48 -13.39 10.70 76.67
C PRO A 48 -14.01 10.85 75.26
N PRO A 49 -15.28 10.44 75.06
CA PRO A 49 -15.92 10.46 73.75
C PRO A 49 -16.33 11.88 73.34
N THR A 50 -15.78 12.37 72.22
CA THR A 50 -16.27 13.57 71.53
C THR A 50 -17.56 13.27 70.77
N SER A 51 -18.62 14.00 71.10
CA SER A 51 -19.90 14.04 70.38
C SER A 51 -19.70 14.65 68.99
N VAL A 52 -20.11 13.93 67.93
CA VAL A 52 -20.10 14.43 66.55
C VAL A 52 -21.45 15.06 66.24
N ALA A 53 -21.48 16.38 66.12
CA ALA A 53 -22.63 17.11 65.59
C ALA A 53 -22.66 16.97 64.05
N ILE A 54 -23.77 16.47 63.52
CA ILE A 54 -23.99 16.34 62.07
C ILE A 54 -24.47 17.70 61.54
N ALA A 55 -23.63 18.40 60.78
CA ALA A 55 -23.99 19.65 60.12
C ALA A 55 -24.86 19.39 58.88
N PRO A 56 -25.84 20.26 58.54
CA PRO A 56 -26.69 20.07 57.37
C PRO A 56 -25.88 20.23 56.07
N THR A 57 -26.15 19.35 55.10
CA THR A 57 -25.60 19.41 53.74
C THR A 57 -26.02 20.70 53.05
N ALA A 58 -25.05 21.56 52.70
CA ALA A 58 -25.30 22.74 51.89
C ALA A 58 -25.77 22.34 50.49
N THR A 59 -26.98 22.76 50.12
CA THR A 59 -27.47 22.72 48.74
C THR A 59 -26.79 23.84 47.96
N LEU A 60 -25.95 23.50 46.98
CA LEU A 60 -25.29 24.47 46.10
C LEU A 60 -26.33 25.13 45.17
N LEU A 61 -26.48 26.45 45.28
CA LEU A 61 -27.17 27.28 44.28
C LEU A 61 -26.29 27.40 43.01
N PRO A 62 -26.88 27.59 41.81
CA PRO A 62 -26.11 27.72 40.57
C PRO A 62 -25.20 28.95 40.66
N ALA A 63 -23.90 28.76 40.43
CA ALA A 63 -22.93 29.83 40.40
C ALA A 63 -23.36 30.86 39.34
N THR A 64 -23.59 32.10 39.78
CA THR A 64 -23.71 33.22 38.86
C THR A 64 -22.35 33.38 38.17
N PRO A 65 -22.29 33.55 36.85
CA PRO A 65 -21.03 33.86 36.20
C PRO A 65 -20.46 35.13 36.83
N THR A 66 -19.23 35.04 37.32
CA THR A 66 -18.51 36.21 37.80
C THR A 66 -18.43 37.23 36.65
N PRO A 67 -18.58 38.54 36.91
CA PRO A 67 -18.53 39.58 35.87
C PRO A 67 -17.34 39.47 34.91
N ASP A 68 -16.23 38.88 35.36
CA ASP A 68 -15.02 38.64 34.57
C ASP A 68 -15.23 37.64 33.42
N SER A 69 -16.01 36.55 33.61
CA SER A 69 -16.24 35.54 32.55
C SER A 69 -17.02 36.11 31.37
N ALA A 70 -18.00 36.99 31.62
CA ALA A 70 -18.77 37.61 30.55
C ALA A 70 -17.92 38.57 29.70
N VAL A 71 -17.04 39.34 30.34
CA VAL A 71 -16.11 40.26 29.65
C VAL A 71 -15.12 39.47 28.79
N TYR A 72 -14.42 38.48 29.38
CA TYR A 72 -13.47 37.66 28.64
C TYR A 72 -14.13 36.88 27.49
N TYR A 73 -15.37 36.42 27.67
CA TYR A 73 -16.09 35.73 26.60
C TYR A 73 -16.38 36.68 25.41
N GLN A 74 -16.82 37.91 25.68
CA GLN A 74 -17.04 38.91 24.63
C GLN A 74 -15.74 39.33 23.93
N GLU A 75 -14.65 39.52 24.69
CA GLU A 75 -13.32 39.80 24.13
C GLU A 75 -12.82 38.65 23.26
N GLY A 76 -13.01 37.42 23.72
CA GLY A 76 -12.69 36.19 23.00
C GLY A 76 -13.44 36.07 21.68
N LEU A 77 -14.76 36.32 21.69
CA LEU A 77 -15.57 36.35 20.46
C LEU A 77 -15.15 37.47 19.51
N ALA A 78 -14.84 38.66 20.02
CA ALA A 78 -14.37 39.76 19.19
C ALA A 78 -13.04 39.42 18.50
N ALA A 79 -12.09 38.82 19.23
CA ALA A 79 -10.82 38.35 18.68
C ALA A 79 -11.00 37.19 17.69
N TYR A 80 -11.90 36.24 18.00
CA TYR A 80 -12.26 35.14 17.10
C TYR A 80 -12.78 35.66 15.75
N ASN A 81 -13.70 36.62 15.79
CA ASN A 81 -14.25 37.26 14.60
C ASN A 81 -13.20 38.08 13.82
N ALA A 82 -12.17 38.56 14.51
CA ALA A 82 -11.04 39.25 13.88
C ALA A 82 -9.97 38.29 13.32
N GLY A 83 -10.08 36.98 13.56
CA GLY A 83 -9.06 36.00 13.21
C GLY A 83 -7.77 36.10 14.03
N ASP A 84 -7.81 36.83 15.15
CA ASP A 84 -6.70 36.92 16.11
C ASP A 84 -6.75 35.71 17.04
N TRP A 85 -6.33 34.56 16.52
CA TRP A 85 -6.41 33.28 17.23
C TRP A 85 -5.67 33.27 18.57
N PRO A 86 -4.43 33.81 18.68
CA PRO A 86 -3.75 33.88 19.97
C PRO A 86 -4.55 34.65 21.03
N LYS A 87 -5.11 35.81 20.66
CA LYS A 87 -5.93 36.61 21.59
C LYS A 87 -7.26 35.95 21.92
N ALA A 88 -7.93 35.36 20.93
CA ALA A 88 -9.19 34.64 21.12
C ALA A 88 -9.01 33.48 22.11
N VAL A 89 -8.00 32.64 21.88
CA VAL A 89 -7.68 31.51 22.77
C VAL A 89 -7.31 32.00 24.16
N ALA A 90 -6.50 33.06 24.29
CA ALA A 90 -6.12 33.58 25.60
C ALA A 90 -7.34 34.01 26.43
N ALA A 91 -8.29 34.75 25.84
CA ALA A 91 -9.49 35.23 26.53
C ALA A 91 -10.49 34.09 26.82
N LEU A 92 -10.78 33.23 25.84
CA LEU A 92 -11.70 32.10 26.00
C LEU A 92 -11.16 31.04 26.97
N GLN A 93 -9.84 30.85 27.02
CA GLN A 93 -9.21 29.94 27.98
C GLN A 93 -9.43 30.41 29.42
N GLN A 94 -9.43 31.73 29.69
CA GLN A 94 -9.78 32.24 31.02
C GLN A 94 -11.21 31.82 31.39
N VAL A 95 -12.16 32.07 30.49
CA VAL A 95 -13.57 31.68 30.69
C VAL A 95 -13.70 30.18 30.95
N TYR A 96 -13.06 29.34 30.13
CA TYR A 96 -13.08 27.88 30.27
C TYR A 96 -12.46 27.40 31.59
N THR A 97 -11.39 28.04 32.04
CA THR A 97 -10.74 27.72 33.32
C THR A 97 -11.61 28.12 34.52
N TYR A 98 -12.37 29.22 34.43
CA TYR A 98 -13.31 29.61 35.48
C TYR A 98 -14.55 28.72 35.51
N ASP A 99 -15.18 28.51 34.35
CA ASP A 99 -16.35 27.67 34.19
C ASP A 99 -16.39 27.10 32.76
N ALA A 100 -16.01 25.83 32.63
CA ALA A 100 -16.01 25.11 31.35
C ALA A 100 -17.42 24.95 30.74
N HIS A 101 -18.48 25.20 31.51
CA HIS A 101 -19.89 25.08 31.10
C HIS A 101 -20.53 26.46 30.89
N TYR A 102 -19.74 27.54 30.94
CA TYR A 102 -20.21 28.89 30.64
C TYR A 102 -20.60 28.99 29.18
N GLN A 103 -21.92 28.99 28.93
CA GLN A 103 -22.49 29.04 27.58
C GLN A 103 -21.91 27.92 26.70
N ASP A 104 -21.35 28.26 25.54
CA ASP A 104 -20.71 27.38 24.57
C ASP A 104 -19.17 27.57 24.53
N VAL A 105 -18.55 28.03 25.63
CA VAL A 105 -17.12 28.36 25.67
C VAL A 105 -16.23 27.20 25.23
N SER A 106 -16.55 25.96 25.61
CA SER A 106 -15.82 24.76 25.19
C SER A 106 -15.77 24.64 23.65
N GLN A 107 -16.92 24.82 22.98
CA GLN A 107 -17.01 24.76 21.53
C GLN A 107 -16.29 25.93 20.85
N VAL A 108 -16.48 27.16 21.35
CA VAL A 108 -15.85 28.36 20.76
C VAL A 108 -14.33 28.34 20.95
N LEU A 109 -13.83 27.94 22.13
CA LEU A 109 -12.41 27.75 22.39
C LEU A 109 -11.83 26.64 21.50
N GLY A 110 -12.54 25.51 21.36
CA GLY A 110 -12.17 24.41 20.48
C GLY A 110 -12.01 24.87 19.03
N ALA A 111 -12.98 25.62 18.50
CA ALA A 111 -12.93 26.21 17.16
C ALA A 111 -11.79 27.22 17.00
N ALA A 112 -11.54 28.06 18.01
CA ALA A 112 -10.44 29.03 18.00
C ALA A 112 -9.07 28.33 17.95
N LEU A 113 -8.87 27.29 18.77
CA LEU A 113 -7.67 26.45 18.76
C LEU A 113 -7.50 25.73 17.41
N TYR A 114 -8.59 25.20 16.85
CA TYR A 114 -8.57 24.51 15.57
C TYR A 114 -8.12 25.44 14.43
N ASN A 115 -8.75 26.63 14.35
CA ASN A 115 -8.39 27.62 13.33
C ASN A 115 -6.96 28.14 13.50
N TRP A 116 -6.47 28.25 14.75
CA TRP A 116 -5.06 28.54 14.99
C TRP A 116 -4.15 27.43 14.45
N GLY A 117 -4.49 26.17 14.71
CA GLY A 117 -3.74 25.03 14.17
C GLY A 117 -3.69 25.03 12.64
N ILE A 118 -4.81 25.34 11.98
CA ILE A 118 -4.85 25.53 10.52
C ILE A 118 -3.92 26.66 10.08
N ALA A 119 -3.99 27.82 10.73
CA ALA A 119 -3.13 28.96 10.39
C ALA A 119 -1.64 28.65 10.58
N MET A 120 -1.27 27.93 11.64
CA MET A 120 0.09 27.47 11.89
C MET A 120 0.56 26.48 10.81
N ARG A 121 -0.28 25.50 10.46
CA ARG A 121 0.00 24.53 9.38
C ARG A 121 0.28 25.25 8.06
N ASP A 122 -0.56 26.21 7.70
CA ASP A 122 -0.46 26.95 6.44
C ASP A 122 0.78 27.89 6.42
N GLN A 123 1.27 28.28 7.60
CA GLN A 123 2.54 29.01 7.78
C GLN A 123 3.77 28.08 7.82
N GLY A 124 3.57 26.76 7.79
CA GLY A 124 4.64 25.75 7.86
C GLY A 124 5.03 25.33 9.28
N ASP A 125 4.41 25.88 10.33
CA ASP A 125 4.60 25.42 11.71
C ASP A 125 3.73 24.19 11.99
N ILE A 126 4.15 23.05 11.46
CA ILE A 126 3.39 21.80 11.56
C ILE A 126 3.38 21.27 13.00
N ALA A 127 4.47 21.44 13.75
CA ALA A 127 4.55 21.03 15.14
C ALA A 127 3.58 21.84 16.02
N GLY A 128 3.58 23.18 15.86
CA GLY A 128 2.62 24.04 16.54
C GLY A 128 1.18 23.69 16.16
N ALA A 129 0.91 23.38 14.89
CA ALA A 129 -0.41 22.95 14.44
C ALA A 129 -0.90 21.68 15.17
N ILE A 130 -0.03 20.65 15.30
CA ILE A 130 -0.34 19.40 16.02
C ILE A 130 -0.73 19.70 17.47
N GLU A 131 0.03 20.56 18.16
CA GLU A 131 -0.27 20.96 19.54
C GLU A 131 -1.64 21.65 19.66
N ARG A 132 -1.98 22.51 18.70
CA ARG A 132 -3.29 23.19 18.68
C ARG A 132 -4.43 22.22 18.43
N PHE A 133 -4.30 21.29 17.49
CA PHE A 133 -5.31 20.26 17.26
C PHE A 133 -5.48 19.34 18.48
N ALA A 134 -4.39 18.97 19.15
CA ALA A 134 -4.43 18.22 20.41
C ALA A 134 -5.20 18.99 21.50
N SER A 135 -4.95 20.29 21.60
CA SER A 135 -5.66 21.17 22.54
C SER A 135 -7.15 21.27 22.19
N THR A 136 -7.52 21.35 20.90
CA THR A 136 -8.93 21.30 20.47
C THR A 136 -9.61 20.02 20.94
N ILE A 137 -8.99 18.85 20.74
CA ILE A 137 -9.54 17.54 21.15
C ILE A 137 -9.70 17.48 22.68
N THR A 138 -8.84 18.16 23.42
CA THR A 138 -8.90 18.20 24.89
C THR A 138 -10.07 19.06 25.38
N VAL A 139 -10.33 20.21 24.75
CA VAL A 139 -11.40 21.14 25.20
C VAL A 139 -12.76 20.84 24.60
N ASP A 140 -12.79 20.29 23.38
CA ASP A 140 -13.99 19.85 22.65
C ASP A 140 -13.69 18.48 21.99
N PRO A 141 -13.86 17.38 22.74
CA PRO A 141 -13.64 16.02 22.23
C PRO A 141 -14.57 15.63 21.07
N THR A 142 -15.63 16.41 20.84
CA THR A 142 -16.61 16.20 19.77
C THR A 142 -16.32 17.04 18.52
N HIS A 143 -15.22 17.81 18.51
CA HIS A 143 -14.85 18.64 17.37
C HIS A 143 -14.67 17.78 16.11
N PRO A 144 -15.44 18.03 15.04
CA PRO A 144 -15.60 17.06 13.94
C PRO A 144 -14.33 16.82 13.12
N LEU A 145 -13.41 17.79 13.09
CA LEU A 145 -12.26 17.79 12.19
C LEU A 145 -10.89 17.65 12.87
N ALA A 146 -10.81 17.82 14.20
CA ALA A 146 -9.53 18.05 14.87
C ALA A 146 -8.63 16.80 14.85
N THR A 147 -9.19 15.63 15.15
CA THR A 147 -8.46 14.34 15.12
C THR A 147 -7.91 14.03 13.73
N GLY A 148 -8.69 14.31 12.68
CA GLY A 148 -8.25 14.08 11.29
C GLY A 148 -7.11 15.01 10.88
N GLU A 149 -7.19 16.29 11.22
CA GLU A 149 -6.10 17.24 10.95
C GLU A 149 -4.83 16.91 11.74
N GLN A 150 -4.97 16.53 13.02
CA GLN A 150 -3.85 16.09 13.85
C GLN A 150 -3.16 14.87 13.24
N GLN A 151 -3.92 13.84 12.83
CA GLN A 151 -3.39 12.63 12.24
C GLN A 151 -2.59 12.93 10.95
N LYS A 152 -3.16 13.75 10.06
CA LYS A 152 -2.49 14.14 8.80
C LYS A 152 -1.18 14.90 9.06
N ALA A 153 -1.22 15.87 9.98
CA ALA A 153 -0.04 16.64 10.35
C ALA A 153 1.06 15.75 10.98
N GLN A 154 0.68 14.79 11.83
CA GLN A 154 1.61 13.86 12.44
C GLN A 154 2.25 12.92 11.40
N LEU A 155 1.47 12.35 10.48
CA LEU A 155 1.99 11.51 9.40
C LEU A 155 3.00 12.26 8.54
N TYR A 156 2.69 13.51 8.20
CA TYR A 156 3.60 14.37 7.45
C TYR A 156 4.93 14.59 8.19
N LEU A 157 4.87 15.04 9.45
CA LEU A 157 6.07 15.35 10.23
C LEU A 157 6.91 14.10 10.53
N ASP A 158 6.27 12.99 10.87
CA ASP A 158 6.94 11.72 11.08
C ASP A 158 7.67 11.25 9.81
N ALA A 159 7.05 11.38 8.64
CA ALA A 159 7.68 10.97 7.39
C ALA A 159 8.97 11.76 7.13
N LEU A 160 8.96 13.07 7.39
CA LEU A 160 10.16 13.91 7.25
C LEU A 160 11.25 13.47 8.23
N SER A 161 10.90 13.23 9.50
CA SER A 161 11.85 12.78 10.53
C SER A 161 12.45 11.39 10.23
N VAL A 162 11.62 10.44 9.81
CA VAL A 162 12.05 9.08 9.45
C VAL A 162 12.94 9.11 8.21
N ARG A 163 12.65 9.98 7.23
CA ARG A 163 13.49 10.20 6.07
C ARG A 163 14.86 10.75 6.46
N GLU A 164 14.92 11.73 7.36
CA GLU A 164 16.19 12.29 7.86
C GLU A 164 17.05 11.25 8.57
N SER A 165 16.40 10.25 9.18
CA SER A 165 17.07 9.10 9.78
C SER A 165 17.56 8.06 8.75
N GLY A 166 17.34 8.31 7.44
CA GLY A 166 17.75 7.43 6.34
C GLY A 166 16.80 6.26 6.06
N ASN A 167 15.70 6.13 6.80
CA ASN A 167 14.75 5.03 6.59
C ASN A 167 13.71 5.41 5.53
N LEU A 168 14.13 5.40 4.27
CA LEU A 168 13.31 5.86 3.14
C LEU A 168 12.04 5.03 2.94
N ARG A 169 12.11 3.72 3.21
CA ARG A 169 10.95 2.81 3.09
C ARG A 169 9.84 3.21 4.04
N ASP A 170 10.15 3.39 5.32
CA ASP A 170 9.14 3.71 6.33
C ASP A 170 8.63 5.16 6.18
N ALA A 171 9.49 6.08 5.72
CA ALA A 171 9.06 7.43 5.34
C ALA A 171 8.06 7.41 4.18
N ALA A 172 8.30 6.57 3.16
CA ALA A 172 7.37 6.41 2.04
C ALA A 172 6.02 5.87 2.50
N ILE A 173 6.00 4.87 3.39
CA ILE A 173 4.76 4.29 3.93
C ILE A 173 3.90 5.36 4.60
N LYS A 174 4.50 6.24 5.42
CA LYS A 174 3.76 7.31 6.11
C LYS A 174 3.15 8.33 5.15
N LEU A 175 3.85 8.73 4.09
CA LEU A 175 3.29 9.63 3.08
C LEU A 175 2.30 8.94 2.14
N GLU A 176 2.42 7.63 1.93
CA GLU A 176 1.40 6.84 1.23
C GLU A 176 0.10 6.81 2.04
N GLU A 177 0.18 6.57 3.35
CA GLU A 177 -0.96 6.65 4.26
C GLU A 177 -1.57 8.06 4.28
N LEU A 178 -0.74 9.09 4.36
CA LEU A 178 -1.19 10.48 4.28
C LEU A 178 -1.92 10.77 2.97
N ARG A 179 -1.40 10.30 1.84
CA ARG A 179 -2.02 10.47 0.52
C ARG A 179 -3.40 9.80 0.45
N ASP A 180 -3.55 8.64 1.08
CA ASP A 180 -4.82 7.91 1.13
C ASP A 180 -5.86 8.66 1.98
N LEU A 181 -5.42 9.44 2.98
CA LEU A 181 -6.28 10.37 3.74
C LEU A 181 -6.58 11.66 2.98
N GLN A 182 -5.56 12.28 2.40
CA GLN A 182 -5.65 13.52 1.63
C GLN A 182 -4.43 13.68 0.70
N GLY A 183 -4.64 13.46 -0.60
CA GLY A 183 -3.56 13.45 -1.60
C GLY A 183 -2.90 14.81 -1.86
N ASP A 184 -3.56 15.91 -1.55
CA ASP A 184 -3.09 17.30 -1.74
C ASP A 184 -2.66 17.97 -0.43
N TYR A 185 -2.34 17.19 0.60
CA TYR A 185 -1.90 17.73 1.88
C TYR A 185 -0.50 18.34 1.77
N LEU A 186 -0.39 19.67 1.86
CA LEU A 186 0.87 20.41 1.76
C LEU A 186 1.67 20.01 0.50
N ASP A 187 2.99 19.85 0.62
CA ASP A 187 3.88 19.36 -0.43
C ASP A 187 4.11 17.84 -0.35
N SER A 188 3.25 17.08 0.35
CA SER A 188 3.44 15.65 0.63
C SER A 188 3.68 14.81 -0.62
N ALA A 189 3.01 15.12 -1.74
CA ALA A 189 3.22 14.44 -3.02
C ALA A 189 4.65 14.66 -3.56
N ALA A 190 5.19 15.87 -3.44
CA ALA A 190 6.56 16.19 -3.84
C ALA A 190 7.58 15.51 -2.89
N GLN A 191 7.30 15.50 -1.59
CA GLN A 191 8.14 14.79 -0.60
C GLN A 191 8.17 13.28 -0.88
N LEU A 192 7.03 12.67 -1.19
CA LEU A 192 6.92 11.25 -1.54
C LEU A 192 7.66 10.93 -2.84
N TYR A 193 7.56 11.79 -3.85
CA TYR A 193 8.32 11.66 -5.09
C TYR A 193 9.84 11.64 -4.83
N ASN A 194 10.34 12.60 -4.04
CA ASN A 194 11.76 12.67 -3.67
C ASN A 194 12.21 11.43 -2.89
N ILE A 195 11.38 10.95 -1.96
CA ILE A 195 11.65 9.70 -1.22
C ILE A 195 11.72 8.51 -2.16
N TYR A 196 10.79 8.36 -3.10
CA TYR A 196 10.84 7.26 -4.08
C TYR A 196 12.08 7.34 -4.97
N LEU A 197 12.49 8.54 -5.42
CA LEU A 197 13.71 8.68 -6.21
C LEU A 197 14.95 8.24 -5.43
N ALA A 198 15.07 8.69 -4.17
CA ALA A 198 16.19 8.29 -3.31
C ALA A 198 16.16 6.78 -3.01
N TYR A 199 14.98 6.23 -2.70
CA TYR A 199 14.83 4.81 -2.36
C TYR A 199 15.09 3.90 -3.56
N GLY A 200 14.62 4.29 -4.75
CA GLY A 200 14.95 3.62 -6.00
C GLY A 200 16.47 3.61 -6.24
N GLY A 201 17.15 4.73 -5.97
CA GLY A 201 18.60 4.84 -6.09
C GLY A 201 19.37 3.93 -5.13
N GLU A 202 18.91 3.79 -3.88
CA GLU A 202 19.48 2.84 -2.92
C GLU A 202 19.33 1.38 -3.39
N LEU A 203 18.17 1.03 -3.94
CA LEU A 203 17.92 -0.30 -4.50
C LEU A 203 18.78 -0.57 -5.74
N GLU A 204 19.01 0.44 -6.59
CA GLU A 204 19.96 0.35 -7.70
C GLU A 204 21.38 0.08 -7.21
N ALA A 205 21.84 0.80 -6.18
CA ALA A 205 23.16 0.60 -5.58
C ALA A 205 23.31 -0.81 -4.98
N GLN A 206 22.22 -1.38 -4.46
CA GLN A 206 22.13 -2.76 -3.97
C GLN A 206 21.96 -3.80 -5.09
N LYS A 207 21.96 -3.37 -6.37
CA LYS A 207 21.75 -4.22 -7.56
C LYS A 207 20.36 -4.87 -7.61
N GLN A 208 19.40 -4.36 -6.84
CA GLN A 208 18.00 -4.81 -6.81
C GLN A 208 17.18 -4.08 -7.88
N LYS A 209 17.54 -4.28 -9.15
CA LYS A 209 16.94 -3.54 -10.29
C LYS A 209 15.43 -3.70 -10.39
N SER A 210 14.91 -4.90 -10.19
CA SER A 210 13.46 -5.17 -10.24
C SER A 210 12.70 -4.41 -9.16
N ASP A 211 13.27 -4.30 -7.97
CA ASP A 211 12.66 -3.58 -6.86
C ASP A 211 12.73 -2.07 -7.12
N ALA A 212 13.88 -1.57 -7.59
CA ALA A 212 14.06 -0.17 -7.98
C ALA A 212 13.05 0.26 -9.07
N LEU A 213 12.84 -0.57 -10.09
CA LEU A 213 11.84 -0.33 -11.14
C LEU A 213 10.45 -0.11 -10.55
N ARG A 214 10.00 -0.97 -9.62
CA ARG A 214 8.68 -0.81 -8.97
C ARG A 214 8.58 0.51 -8.20
N ILE A 215 9.66 0.94 -7.54
CA ILE A 215 9.67 2.21 -6.82
C ILE A 215 9.60 3.40 -7.80
N TYR A 216 10.35 3.36 -8.90
CA TYR A 216 10.27 4.40 -9.93
C TYR A 216 8.94 4.43 -10.66
N GLU A 217 8.25 3.29 -10.82
CA GLU A 217 6.88 3.24 -11.32
C GLU A 217 5.92 3.99 -10.39
N LYS A 218 6.04 3.78 -9.07
CA LYS A 218 5.25 4.55 -8.08
C LYS A 218 5.54 6.05 -8.18
N ALA A 219 6.81 6.44 -8.34
CA ALA A 219 7.20 7.85 -8.52
C ALA A 219 6.61 8.47 -9.79
N ALA A 220 6.67 7.76 -10.92
CA ALA A 220 6.16 8.24 -12.20
C ALA A 220 4.62 8.33 -12.26
N ALA A 221 3.92 7.65 -11.33
CA ALA A 221 2.47 7.65 -11.23
C ALA A 221 1.91 8.74 -10.31
N LEU A 222 2.76 9.51 -9.60
CA LEU A 222 2.30 10.59 -8.74
C LEU A 222 1.69 11.74 -9.58
N PRO A 223 0.66 12.44 -9.06
CA PRO A 223 -0.02 13.52 -9.76
C PRO A 223 0.79 14.84 -9.70
N LEU A 224 2.06 14.78 -10.13
CA LEU A 224 2.96 15.93 -10.19
C LEU A 224 3.17 16.37 -11.64
N GLU A 225 3.42 17.66 -11.83
CA GLU A 225 3.69 18.24 -13.16
C GLU A 225 4.97 17.65 -13.77
N ASP A 226 6.04 17.53 -12.97
CA ASP A 226 7.32 16.98 -13.41
C ASP A 226 7.64 15.67 -12.69
N VAL A 227 7.56 14.56 -13.44
CA VAL A 227 8.02 13.22 -13.04
C VAL A 227 9.09 12.67 -14.00
N SER A 228 9.78 13.57 -14.71
CA SER A 228 10.71 13.22 -15.79
C SER A 228 11.89 12.37 -15.33
N VAL A 229 12.41 12.63 -14.11
CA VAL A 229 13.52 11.86 -13.52
C VAL A 229 13.13 10.39 -13.33
N ALA A 230 11.96 10.12 -12.75
CA ALA A 230 11.46 8.75 -12.59
C ALA A 230 11.27 8.06 -13.96
N ARG A 231 10.72 8.76 -14.96
CA ARG A 231 10.57 8.21 -16.32
C ARG A 231 11.91 7.90 -16.98
N ALA A 232 12.92 8.75 -16.79
CA ALA A 232 14.27 8.50 -17.28
C ALA A 232 14.86 7.24 -16.64
N LYS A 233 14.71 7.08 -15.32
CA LYS A 233 15.12 5.89 -14.59
C LYS A 233 14.43 4.61 -15.07
N LEU A 234 13.13 4.66 -15.32
CA LEU A 234 12.39 3.54 -15.89
C LEU A 234 12.93 3.13 -17.27
N LYS A 235 13.28 4.10 -18.12
CA LYS A 235 13.87 3.84 -19.44
C LYS A 235 15.28 3.25 -19.34
N GLU A 236 16.09 3.76 -18.42
CA GLU A 236 17.46 3.27 -18.17
C GLU A 236 17.46 1.81 -17.69
N LEU A 237 16.52 1.48 -16.80
CA LEU A 237 16.42 0.16 -16.19
C LEU A 237 15.51 -0.81 -16.96
N ALA A 238 14.87 -0.36 -18.05
CA ALA A 238 13.99 -1.19 -18.84
C ALA A 238 14.75 -2.44 -19.34
N PRO A 239 14.13 -3.64 -19.24
CA PRO A 239 14.73 -4.82 -19.84
C PRO A 239 14.91 -4.60 -21.35
N PRO A 240 15.92 -5.22 -21.97
CA PRO A 240 16.09 -5.12 -23.42
C PRO A 240 14.78 -5.53 -24.08
N THR A 241 14.30 -4.70 -25.00
CA THR A 241 13.12 -5.03 -25.80
C THR A 241 13.39 -6.40 -26.44
N PRO A 242 12.51 -7.41 -26.25
CA PRO A 242 12.74 -8.72 -26.83
C PRO A 242 12.92 -8.56 -28.33
N THR A 243 14.09 -8.93 -28.84
CA THR A 243 14.35 -8.94 -30.28
C THR A 243 13.28 -9.81 -30.94
N PRO A 244 12.54 -9.30 -31.94
CA PRO A 244 11.52 -10.11 -32.59
C PRO A 244 12.15 -11.38 -33.14
N THR A 245 11.70 -12.54 -32.64
CA THR A 245 12.16 -13.83 -33.13
C THR A 245 11.83 -13.93 -34.61
N PRO A 246 12.81 -14.21 -35.51
CA PRO A 246 12.53 -14.36 -36.93
C PRO A 246 11.50 -15.48 -37.15
N LYS A 247 10.44 -15.18 -37.91
CA LYS A 247 9.41 -16.18 -38.27
C LYS A 247 10.05 -17.33 -39.04
N ARG A 248 9.56 -18.55 -38.79
CA ARG A 248 9.98 -19.75 -39.53
C ARG A 248 8.80 -20.70 -39.74
N LEU A 249 8.93 -21.65 -40.65
CA LEU A 249 7.96 -22.73 -40.80
C LEU A 249 7.97 -23.62 -39.56
N ARG A 250 6.78 -24.00 -39.11
CA ARG A 250 6.54 -24.98 -38.04
C ARG A 250 5.66 -26.09 -38.57
N PHE A 251 6.23 -27.28 -38.73
CA PHE A 251 5.56 -28.44 -39.27
C PHE A 251 4.81 -29.22 -38.19
N SER A 252 3.71 -29.82 -38.60
CA SER A 252 2.98 -30.86 -37.90
C SER A 252 2.43 -31.86 -38.91
N VAL A 253 2.43 -33.14 -38.58
CA VAL A 253 1.75 -34.15 -39.38
C VAL A 253 0.27 -34.08 -39.07
N ALA A 254 -0.57 -33.93 -40.10
CA ALA A 254 -2.01 -33.96 -39.97
C ALA A 254 -2.53 -35.40 -39.87
N ASN A 255 -2.07 -36.30 -40.75
CA ASN A 255 -2.39 -37.73 -40.75
C ASN A 255 -1.49 -38.49 -41.76
N TYR A 256 -1.77 -39.79 -41.95
CA TYR A 256 -1.04 -40.69 -42.87
C TYR A 256 -1.99 -41.42 -43.84
N ASN A 257 -2.89 -40.70 -44.50
CA ASN A 257 -3.86 -41.29 -45.43
C ASN A 257 -3.68 -40.88 -46.90
N ASP A 258 -2.54 -40.27 -47.25
CA ASP A 258 -2.15 -40.09 -48.64
C ASP A 258 -1.76 -41.45 -49.26
N THR A 259 -1.61 -41.51 -50.59
CA THR A 259 -1.04 -42.67 -51.29
C THR A 259 0.31 -43.04 -50.67
N PRO A 260 0.58 -44.32 -50.37
CA PRO A 260 1.81 -44.74 -49.67
C PRO A 260 3.14 -44.33 -50.31
N SER A 261 3.15 -43.99 -51.60
CA SER A 261 4.31 -43.51 -52.36
C SER A 261 4.38 -41.98 -52.51
N CYS A 262 3.50 -41.24 -51.81
CA CYS A 262 3.35 -39.79 -51.91
C CYS A 262 3.42 -39.09 -50.55
N ILE A 263 3.81 -37.81 -50.57
CA ILE A 263 3.75 -36.88 -49.44
C ILE A 263 2.98 -35.63 -49.89
N SER A 264 2.05 -35.16 -49.05
CA SER A 264 1.36 -33.88 -49.24
C SER A 264 1.73 -32.89 -48.14
N ILE A 265 1.93 -31.62 -48.50
CA ILE A 265 2.26 -30.54 -47.56
C ILE A 265 1.37 -29.34 -47.86
N ARG A 266 0.79 -28.76 -46.80
CA ARG A 266 0.13 -27.45 -46.86
C ARG A 266 0.88 -26.42 -46.04
N ILE A 267 1.28 -25.31 -46.65
CA ILE A 267 1.89 -24.15 -45.98
C ILE A 267 0.85 -23.04 -45.80
N THR A 268 0.86 -22.38 -44.65
CA THR A 268 -0.04 -21.28 -44.29
C THR A 268 0.72 -20.13 -43.64
N GLY A 269 0.17 -18.91 -43.68
CA GLY A 269 0.76 -17.72 -43.04
C GLY A 269 1.85 -17.00 -43.85
N ILE A 270 2.16 -17.49 -45.05
CA ILE A 270 3.06 -16.87 -46.03
C ILE A 270 2.64 -17.28 -47.45
N GLY A 271 2.84 -16.42 -48.44
CA GLY A 271 2.61 -16.76 -49.85
C GLY A 271 3.74 -17.65 -50.39
N THR A 272 3.37 -18.78 -51.02
CA THR A 272 4.32 -19.82 -51.49
C THR A 272 4.47 -19.85 -53.00
N GLY A 273 4.20 -18.75 -53.69
CA GLY A 273 4.32 -18.68 -55.15
C GLY A 273 5.71 -19.08 -55.63
N GLY A 274 5.77 -20.12 -56.47
CA GLY A 274 7.03 -20.66 -57.01
C GLY A 274 7.85 -21.50 -56.03
N TRP A 275 7.37 -21.72 -54.80
CA TRP A 275 8.05 -22.58 -53.84
C TRP A 275 7.83 -24.04 -54.21
N TYR A 276 8.74 -24.89 -53.76
CA TYR A 276 8.63 -26.34 -53.91
C TYR A 276 9.28 -27.04 -52.74
N PHE A 277 9.02 -28.33 -52.59
CA PHE A 277 9.79 -29.18 -51.69
C PHE A 277 10.43 -30.32 -52.45
N THR A 278 11.61 -30.73 -51.98
CA THR A 278 12.32 -31.92 -52.45
C THR A 278 12.34 -32.97 -51.37
N VAL A 279 12.48 -34.24 -51.77
CA VAL A 279 12.79 -35.31 -50.83
C VAL A 279 14.30 -35.50 -50.75
N ASP A 280 14.85 -35.32 -49.57
CA ASP A 280 16.29 -35.33 -49.36
C ASP A 280 16.87 -36.71 -49.67
N GLY A 281 17.88 -36.77 -50.54
CA GLY A 281 18.51 -38.02 -50.97
C GLY A 281 17.76 -38.79 -52.07
N ILE A 282 16.61 -38.29 -52.57
CA ILE A 282 15.85 -38.93 -53.66
C ILE A 282 15.68 -37.95 -54.83
N GLY A 283 16.46 -38.18 -55.89
CA GLY A 283 16.42 -37.34 -57.09
C GLY A 283 15.07 -37.42 -57.82
N GLY A 284 14.55 -36.28 -58.26
CA GLY A 284 13.36 -36.20 -59.11
C GLY A 284 12.01 -36.21 -58.37
N VAL A 285 11.99 -36.42 -57.05
CA VAL A 285 10.76 -36.33 -56.25
C VAL A 285 10.59 -34.91 -55.73
N VAL A 286 9.76 -34.13 -56.43
CA VAL A 286 9.53 -32.70 -56.18
C VAL A 286 8.04 -32.41 -56.10
N GLY A 287 7.61 -31.63 -55.10
CA GLY A 287 6.24 -31.13 -54.97
C GLY A 287 6.22 -29.61 -55.05
N SER A 288 5.62 -29.06 -56.10
CA SER A 288 5.48 -27.60 -56.27
C SER A 288 4.26 -27.08 -55.52
N PHE A 289 4.40 -25.97 -54.80
CA PHE A 289 3.30 -25.35 -54.06
C PHE A 289 2.42 -24.52 -54.99
N ASP A 290 1.11 -24.73 -54.90
CA ASP A 290 0.11 -23.88 -55.54
C ASP A 290 -0.08 -22.55 -54.78
N SER A 291 -0.95 -21.69 -55.32
CA SER A 291 -1.29 -20.40 -54.70
C SER A 291 -2.04 -20.52 -53.37
N ALA A 292 -2.63 -21.68 -53.07
CA ALA A 292 -3.29 -21.99 -51.81
C ALA A 292 -2.34 -22.63 -50.78
N GLY A 293 -1.05 -22.80 -51.14
CA GLY A 293 -0.01 -23.36 -50.29
C GLY A 293 0.00 -24.89 -50.24
N ASN A 294 -0.66 -25.59 -51.17
CA ASN A 294 -0.63 -27.05 -51.21
C ASN A 294 0.41 -27.56 -52.21
N ALA A 295 1.15 -28.60 -51.84
CA ALA A 295 2.03 -29.34 -52.72
C ALA A 295 1.91 -30.83 -52.44
N ARG A 296 2.14 -31.64 -53.48
CA ARG A 296 2.20 -33.10 -53.37
C ARG A 296 3.33 -33.64 -54.24
N ALA A 297 4.12 -34.56 -53.72
CA ALA A 297 5.20 -35.24 -54.44
C ALA A 297 5.02 -36.75 -54.30
N CYS A 298 5.20 -37.48 -55.40
CA CYS A 298 5.08 -38.93 -55.46
C CYS A 298 6.33 -39.54 -56.11
N GLY A 299 6.56 -40.83 -55.87
CA GLY A 299 7.74 -41.55 -56.37
C GLY A 299 8.60 -42.18 -55.27
N LEU A 300 8.07 -42.24 -54.04
CA LEU A 300 8.69 -42.93 -52.92
C LEU A 300 8.37 -44.43 -52.93
N GLY A 301 9.19 -45.22 -52.26
CA GLY A 301 8.79 -46.56 -51.83
C GLY A 301 7.59 -46.49 -50.88
N ASN A 302 6.78 -47.56 -50.85
CA ASN A 302 5.59 -47.61 -50.00
C ASN A 302 5.94 -47.40 -48.53
N GLY A 303 5.44 -46.30 -47.95
CA GLY A 303 5.67 -45.95 -46.54
C GLY A 303 7.11 -45.56 -46.20
N GLN A 304 7.96 -45.32 -47.20
CA GLN A 304 9.37 -45.00 -47.01
C GLN A 304 9.54 -43.73 -46.17
N GLU A 305 10.33 -43.83 -45.09
CA GLU A 305 10.71 -42.70 -44.24
C GLU A 305 11.80 -41.87 -44.92
N VAL A 306 11.62 -40.55 -44.88
CA VAL A 306 12.47 -39.58 -45.58
C VAL A 306 12.53 -38.27 -44.80
N THR A 307 13.38 -37.36 -45.26
CA THR A 307 13.30 -35.94 -44.88
C THR A 307 12.95 -35.10 -46.10
N VAL A 308 12.29 -33.97 -45.90
CA VAL A 308 11.95 -33.03 -46.97
C VAL A 308 12.51 -31.66 -46.69
N THR A 309 12.91 -30.97 -47.75
CA THR A 309 13.39 -29.59 -47.69
C THR A 309 12.51 -28.68 -48.53
N ILE A 310 12.03 -27.57 -47.94
CA ILE A 310 11.28 -26.52 -48.62
C ILE A 310 12.23 -25.49 -49.20
N HIS A 311 12.03 -25.16 -50.48
CA HIS A 311 12.77 -24.17 -51.23
C HIS A 311 11.85 -23.03 -51.65
N SER A 312 12.37 -21.79 -51.60
CA SER A 312 11.72 -20.63 -52.19
C SER A 312 11.81 -20.67 -53.72
N ALA A 313 11.16 -19.71 -54.40
CA ALA A 313 11.22 -19.58 -55.86
C ALA A 313 12.66 -19.43 -56.41
N ASP A 314 13.58 -18.87 -55.62
CA ASP A 314 14.99 -18.71 -55.98
C ASP A 314 15.83 -19.96 -55.64
N GLY A 315 15.20 -21.07 -55.21
CA GLY A 315 15.85 -22.32 -54.82
C GLY A 315 16.49 -22.33 -53.43
N LYS A 316 16.38 -21.23 -52.66
CA LYS A 316 16.95 -21.15 -51.30
C LYS A 316 16.11 -21.90 -50.28
N GLY A 317 16.76 -22.58 -49.35
CA GLY A 317 16.08 -23.25 -48.24
C GLY A 317 15.29 -22.27 -47.37
N VAL A 318 14.05 -22.63 -47.01
CA VAL A 318 13.17 -21.81 -46.18
C VAL A 318 13.41 -22.09 -44.69
N ALA A 319 13.48 -21.04 -43.87
CA ALA A 319 13.68 -21.17 -42.43
C ALA A 319 12.62 -22.10 -41.80
N GLY A 320 13.08 -23.12 -41.06
CA GLY A 320 12.21 -24.13 -40.45
C GLY A 320 11.65 -25.19 -41.41
N GLY A 321 12.05 -25.16 -42.68
CA GLY A 321 11.61 -26.09 -43.72
C GLY A 321 12.67 -27.06 -44.23
N SER A 322 13.87 -27.10 -43.65
CA SER A 322 14.94 -28.02 -44.07
C SER A 322 14.97 -29.30 -43.23
N GLY A 323 15.17 -30.46 -43.87
CA GLY A 323 15.34 -31.74 -43.19
C GLY A 323 14.13 -32.17 -42.36
N VAL A 324 12.91 -31.83 -42.78
CA VAL A 324 11.69 -32.11 -42.04
C VAL A 324 11.36 -33.61 -42.14
N PRO A 325 11.31 -34.35 -41.02
CA PRO A 325 10.98 -35.77 -41.05
C PRO A 325 9.59 -36.02 -41.63
N SER A 326 9.50 -37.01 -42.52
CA SER A 326 8.25 -37.39 -43.18
C SER A 326 8.31 -38.86 -43.60
N LYS A 327 7.23 -39.33 -44.24
CA LYS A 327 7.20 -40.64 -44.91
C LYS A 327 6.13 -40.68 -45.97
N GLY A 328 6.26 -41.60 -46.93
CA GLY A 328 5.16 -41.89 -47.85
C GLY A 328 3.85 -42.19 -47.09
N SER A 329 2.73 -41.71 -47.62
CA SER A 329 1.39 -41.53 -46.98
C SER A 329 1.19 -40.27 -46.12
N ALA A 330 2.24 -39.52 -45.78
CA ALA A 330 2.10 -38.36 -44.88
C ALA A 330 1.38 -37.18 -45.53
N ILE A 331 0.44 -36.59 -44.78
CA ILE A 331 -0.11 -35.27 -45.02
C ILE A 331 0.37 -34.34 -43.89
N MET A 332 1.09 -33.29 -44.26
CA MET A 332 1.69 -32.35 -43.31
C MET A 332 1.13 -30.95 -43.48
N VAL A 333 1.11 -30.19 -42.38
CA VAL A 333 0.78 -28.76 -42.37
C VAL A 333 1.96 -28.01 -41.78
N ALA A 334 2.34 -26.90 -42.40
CA ALA A 334 3.30 -25.96 -41.87
C ALA A 334 2.69 -24.56 -41.76
N THR A 335 2.98 -23.86 -40.67
CA THR A 335 2.56 -22.47 -40.46
C THR A 335 3.77 -21.58 -40.31
N TRP A 336 3.78 -20.45 -41.01
CA TRP A 336 4.80 -19.40 -40.89
C TRP A 336 4.52 -18.53 -39.68
N ARG A 337 5.32 -18.70 -38.62
CA ARG A 337 5.16 -17.98 -37.35
C ARG A 337 6.46 -17.88 -36.56
#